data_AF-A0A3M1XV68-F1
#
_entry.id   AF-A0A3M1XV68-F1
#
_cell.length_a   1.000
_cell.length_b   1.000
_cell.length_c   1.000
_cell.angle_alpha   90.00
_cell.angle_beta   90.00
_cell.angle_gamma   90.00
#
_symmetry.space_group_name_H-M   'P 1'
#
loop_
_entity.id
_entity.type
_entity.pdbx_description
1 polymer ?
#
loop_
_entity_poly.entity_id
_entity_poly.type
_entity_poly.pdbx_seq_one_letter_code
_entity_poly.pdbx_strand_id
1 'polypeptide(L)'
;MKERGKLGLIVFQFPPWFRYSKKSLEEILKTRELMSGFDMAVEFRHGSWLLEKNRKDLFSILSREGITYVTADEPQYGTLDTIPYIPEATTETAYIRLHGRNRENWLKRGIATSLRYDYLYSEKELRELLPSIRRLAEKTRKTFVMFNNCHGASAVKNALQMMELLNQ
;
A
#
# COMPACT_ATOMS: atom_id res chain seq x y z
N MET A 1 4.09 -10.85 -19.93
CA MET A 1 3.91 -9.41 -19.62
C MET A 1 5.24 -8.65 -19.59
N LYS A 2 6.27 -9.15 -18.92
CA LYS A 2 7.61 -8.52 -18.86
C LYS A 2 8.30 -8.36 -20.21
N GLU A 3 8.38 -9.44 -21.00
CA GLU A 3 9.01 -9.42 -22.35
C GLU A 3 8.34 -8.43 -23.32
N ARG A 4 7.10 -8.04 -23.06
CA ARG A 4 6.33 -7.07 -23.85
C ARG A 4 6.34 -5.67 -23.24
N GLY A 5 7.13 -5.41 -22.19
CA GLY A 5 7.20 -4.13 -21.50
C GLY A 5 5.93 -3.69 -20.75
N LYS A 6 4.99 -4.61 -20.53
CA LYS A 6 3.68 -4.30 -19.92
C LYS A 6 3.60 -4.57 -18.41
N LEU A 7 4.61 -5.20 -17.83
CA LEU A 7 4.65 -5.47 -16.39
C LEU A 7 5.25 -4.27 -15.66
N GLY A 8 4.48 -3.67 -14.75
CA GLY A 8 4.96 -2.58 -13.89
C GLY A 8 5.73 -3.10 -12.68
N LEU A 9 5.06 -3.88 -11.82
CA LEU A 9 5.65 -4.49 -10.64
C LEU A 9 4.79 -5.68 -10.16
N ILE A 10 5.35 -6.51 -9.28
CA ILE A 10 4.66 -7.64 -8.65
C ILE A 10 4.47 -7.33 -7.16
N VAL A 11 3.21 -7.24 -6.73
CA VAL A 11 2.85 -6.90 -5.35
C VAL A 11 2.65 -8.19 -4.54
N PHE A 12 3.40 -8.33 -3.46
CA PHE A 12 3.21 -9.34 -2.42
C PHE A 12 2.49 -8.71 -1.24
N GLN A 13 1.17 -8.93 -1.18
CA GLN A 13 0.35 -8.49 -0.06
C GLN A 13 0.32 -9.56 1.03
N PHE A 14 0.97 -9.27 2.16
CA PHE A 14 0.97 -10.17 3.30
C PHE A 14 -0.31 -10.02 4.14
N PRO A 15 -0.81 -11.12 4.72
CA PRO A 15 -2.02 -11.10 5.54
C PRO A 15 -1.77 -10.45 6.92
N PRO A 16 -2.82 -10.06 7.66
CA PRO A 16 -2.70 -9.36 8.95
C PRO A 16 -2.01 -10.19 10.06
N TRP A 17 -1.96 -11.52 9.97
CA TRP A 17 -1.21 -12.35 10.91
C TRP A 17 0.31 -12.38 10.62
N PHE A 18 0.75 -11.86 9.47
CA PHE A 18 2.16 -11.73 9.14
C PHE A 18 2.74 -10.50 9.86
N ARG A 19 3.26 -10.72 11.06
CA ARG A 19 3.78 -9.68 11.95
C ARG A 19 5.29 -9.49 11.77
N TYR A 20 5.78 -8.33 12.18
CA TYR A 20 7.22 -8.04 12.17
C TYR A 20 7.96 -9.03 13.09
N SER A 21 8.92 -9.75 12.51
CA SER A 21 9.87 -10.59 13.22
C SER A 21 11.08 -10.81 12.31
N LYS A 22 12.22 -11.26 12.86
CA LYS A 22 13.39 -11.62 12.05
C LYS A 22 13.05 -12.67 11.00
N LYS A 23 12.31 -13.72 11.40
CA LYS A 23 11.84 -14.79 10.51
C LYS A 23 10.95 -14.26 9.38
N SER A 24 10.02 -13.35 9.69
CA SER A 24 9.15 -12.74 8.68
C SER A 24 9.95 -11.89 7.69
N LEU A 25 10.96 -11.17 8.18
CA LEU A 25 11.85 -10.39 7.32
C LEU A 25 12.69 -11.31 6.41
N GLU A 26 13.26 -12.39 6.94
CA GLU A 26 13.98 -13.39 6.15
C GLU A 26 13.10 -14.00 5.04
N GLU A 27 11.81 -14.21 5.31
CA GLU A 27 10.86 -14.70 4.30
C GLU A 27 10.67 -13.71 3.15
N ILE A 28 10.62 -12.40 3.45
CA ILE A 28 10.57 -11.34 2.43
C ILE A 28 11.84 -11.35 1.58
N LEU A 29 13.01 -11.50 2.20
CA LEU A 29 14.29 -11.52 1.50
C LEU A 29 14.43 -12.75 0.59
N LYS A 30 14.03 -13.93 1.07
CA LYS A 30 13.97 -15.15 0.23
C LYS A 30 13.01 -14.95 -0.95
N THR A 31 11.86 -14.36 -0.71
CA THR A 31 10.91 -14.03 -1.79
C THR A 31 11.55 -13.07 -2.80
N ARG A 32 12.31 -12.08 -2.33
CA ARG A 32 13.04 -11.15 -3.20
C ARG A 32 14.07 -11.85 -4.09
N GLU A 33 14.82 -12.79 -3.54
CA GLU A 33 15.79 -13.62 -4.29
C GLU A 33 15.09 -14.45 -5.38
N LEU A 34 13.97 -15.11 -5.04
CA LEU A 34 13.16 -15.87 -6.01
C LEU A 34 12.57 -14.97 -7.10
N MET A 35 12.31 -13.70 -6.78
CA MET A 35 11.81 -12.70 -7.71
C MET A 35 12.92 -11.94 -8.45
N SER A 36 14.14 -12.48 -8.50
CA SER A 36 15.25 -11.86 -9.21
C SER A 36 14.88 -11.53 -10.66
N GLY A 37 15.27 -10.33 -11.08
CA GLY A 37 14.92 -9.77 -12.38
C GLY A 37 13.51 -9.16 -12.49
N PHE A 38 12.68 -9.19 -11.44
CA PHE A 38 11.40 -8.50 -11.41
C PHE A 38 11.40 -7.38 -10.37
N ASP A 39 10.65 -6.31 -10.66
CA ASP A 39 10.34 -5.27 -9.70
C ASP A 39 9.31 -5.81 -8.71
N MET A 40 9.72 -5.95 -7.45
CA MET A 40 8.91 -6.50 -6.37
C MET A 40 8.43 -5.39 -5.45
N ALA A 41 7.19 -5.48 -5.01
CA ALA A 41 6.66 -4.65 -3.95
C ALA A 41 6.08 -5.48 -2.81
N VAL A 42 6.17 -4.96 -1.59
CA VAL A 42 5.61 -5.60 -0.39
C VAL A 42 4.60 -4.70 0.27
N GLU A 43 3.51 -5.32 0.70
CA GLU A 43 2.44 -4.64 1.38
C GLU A 43 2.11 -5.34 2.69
N PHE A 44 2.11 -4.56 3.77
CA PHE A 44 1.86 -5.04 5.12
C PHE A 44 0.43 -4.69 5.55
N ARG A 45 -0.17 -5.55 6.37
CA ARG A 45 -1.52 -5.40 6.93
C ARG A 45 -1.55 -5.29 8.45
N HIS A 46 -0.39 -5.20 9.10
CA HIS A 46 -0.28 -5.20 10.55
C HIS A 46 0.70 -4.12 11.03
N GLY A 47 0.27 -3.28 11.98
CA GLY A 47 1.01 -2.10 12.43
C GLY A 47 2.39 -2.38 13.02
N SER A 48 2.67 -3.62 13.44
CA SER A 48 3.98 -4.03 13.98
C SER A 48 5.17 -3.73 13.04
N TRP A 49 4.93 -3.68 11.72
CA TRP A 49 5.96 -3.40 10.73
C TRP A 49 6.44 -1.95 10.76
N LEU A 50 5.58 -1.02 11.18
CA LEU A 50 5.86 0.42 11.09
C LEU A 50 5.91 1.12 12.46
N LEU A 51 6.09 0.35 13.53
CA LEU A 51 6.45 0.90 14.84
C LEU A 51 7.71 1.77 14.71
N GLU A 52 7.75 2.91 15.41
CA GLU A 52 8.84 3.90 15.28
C GLU A 52 10.23 3.27 15.43
N LYS A 53 10.39 2.35 16.39
CA LYS A 53 11.63 1.62 16.66
C LYS A 53 12.15 0.76 15.51
N ASN A 54 11.28 0.30 14.61
CA ASN A 54 11.62 -0.64 13.53
C ASN A 54 11.57 0.03 12.14
N ARG A 55 10.78 1.11 12.01
CA ARG A 55 10.41 1.70 10.71
C ARG A 55 11.61 2.13 9.88
N LYS A 56 12.57 2.84 10.48
CA LYS A 56 13.75 3.34 9.77
C LYS A 56 14.60 2.20 9.21
N ASP A 57 14.83 1.18 10.03
CA ASP A 57 15.61 0.01 9.63
C ASP A 57 14.90 -0.80 8.56
N LEU A 58 13.59 -0.99 8.68
CA LEU A 58 12.78 -1.66 7.66
C LEU A 58 12.91 -0.95 6.30
N PHE A 59 12.69 0.36 6.24
CA PHE A 59 12.79 1.10 4.97
C PHE A 59 14.20 1.08 4.39
N SER A 60 15.23 1.16 5.23
CA SER A 60 16.63 1.02 4.80
C SER A 60 16.89 -0.36 4.18
N ILE A 61 16.39 -1.43 4.79
CA ILE A 61 16.49 -2.79 4.25
C ILE A 61 15.73 -2.90 2.93
N LEU A 62 14.47 -2.49 2.88
CA LEU A 62 13.68 -2.56 1.64
C LEU A 62 14.37 -1.79 0.49
N SER A 63 14.95 -0.62 0.80
CA SER A 63 15.68 0.17 -0.19
C SER A 63 16.95 -0.53 -0.70
N ARG A 64 17.78 -1.06 0.21
CA ARG A 64 18.99 -1.80 -0.14
C ARG A 64 18.70 -3.02 -1.01
N GLU A 65 17.60 -3.72 -0.74
CA GLU A 65 17.21 -4.95 -1.46
C GLU A 65 16.39 -4.67 -2.74
N GLY A 66 16.14 -3.39 -3.06
CA GLY A 66 15.36 -2.98 -4.23
C GLY A 66 13.89 -3.40 -4.15
N ILE A 67 13.32 -3.45 -2.94
CA ILE A 67 11.94 -3.82 -2.69
C ILE A 67 11.10 -2.55 -2.54
N THR A 68 10.07 -2.42 -3.37
CA THR A 68 9.14 -1.29 -3.30
C THR A 68 8.18 -1.46 -2.12
N TYR A 69 8.12 -0.48 -1.24
CA TYR A 69 7.13 -0.45 -0.17
C TYR A 69 5.78 0.04 -0.70
N VAL A 70 4.72 -0.71 -0.40
CA VAL A 70 3.34 -0.28 -0.70
C VAL A 70 2.79 0.48 0.50
N THR A 71 2.48 1.75 0.30
CA THR A 71 1.75 2.58 1.25
C THR A 71 0.27 2.20 1.18
N ALA A 72 -0.29 1.62 2.24
CA ALA A 72 -1.71 1.28 2.29
C ALA A 72 -2.50 2.31 3.11
N ASP A 73 -3.64 2.77 2.59
CA ASP A 73 -4.67 3.48 3.35
C ASP A 73 -5.79 2.48 3.69
N GLU A 74 -5.96 2.26 4.98
CA GLU A 74 -6.98 1.38 5.58
C GLU A 74 -7.47 1.99 6.91
N PRO A 75 -8.62 1.54 7.46
CA PRO A 75 -9.21 2.17 8.63
C PRO A 75 -8.32 2.04 9.87
N GLN A 76 -8.16 3.11 10.65
CA GLN A 76 -7.25 3.14 11.80
C GLN A 76 -7.97 2.94 13.13
N TYR A 77 -7.61 1.92 13.92
CA TYR A 77 -8.31 1.60 15.17
C TYR A 77 -7.62 2.10 16.45
N GLY A 78 -6.44 2.73 16.33
CA GLY A 78 -5.58 3.00 17.49
C GLY A 78 -4.90 1.74 18.04
N THR A 79 -5.01 0.62 17.32
CA THR A 79 -4.34 -0.66 17.60
C THR A 79 -3.37 -1.01 16.45
N LEU A 80 -2.71 -2.17 16.53
CA LEU A 80 -1.83 -2.67 15.47
C LEU A 80 -2.55 -3.59 14.47
N ASP A 81 -3.88 -3.72 14.57
CA ASP A 81 -4.67 -4.60 13.69
C ASP A 81 -4.67 -4.14 12.23
N THR A 82 -4.25 -2.91 11.99
CA THR A 82 -4.07 -2.29 10.67
C THR A 82 -2.72 -1.59 10.58
N ILE A 83 -2.20 -1.46 9.36
CA ILE A 83 -1.01 -0.69 9.05
C ILE A 83 -1.35 0.82 9.08
N PRO A 84 -0.50 1.67 9.69
CA PRO A 84 -0.70 3.11 9.62
C PRO A 84 -0.37 3.65 8.22
N TYR A 85 -1.08 4.70 7.79
CA TYR A 85 -0.80 5.40 6.54
C TYR A 85 0.52 6.18 6.68
N ILE A 86 1.62 5.59 6.23
CA ILE A 86 2.96 6.20 6.24
C ILE A 86 3.51 6.14 4.83
N PRO A 87 3.46 7.26 4.07
CA PRO A 87 3.93 7.28 2.69
C PRO A 87 5.45 7.47 2.61
N GLU A 88 6.12 6.47 2.06
CA GLU A 88 7.58 6.42 1.90
C GLU A 88 7.96 5.80 0.54
N ALA A 89 9.08 6.26 -0.04
CA ALA A 89 9.64 5.69 -1.26
C ALA A 89 10.92 4.93 -0.91
N THR A 90 10.90 3.60 -1.06
CA THR A 90 12.09 2.76 -0.83
C THR A 90 12.87 2.51 -2.13
N THR A 91 12.25 2.75 -3.29
CA THR A 91 12.84 2.59 -4.63
C THR A 91 12.48 3.78 -5.51
N GLU A 92 12.90 3.77 -6.78
CA GLU A 92 12.44 4.75 -7.79
C GLU A 92 10.96 4.58 -8.19
N THR A 93 10.24 3.64 -7.58
CA THR A 93 8.80 3.46 -7.75
C THR A 93 8.08 3.65 -6.41
N ALA A 94 7.12 4.56 -6.35
CA ALA A 94 6.17 4.62 -5.24
C ALA A 94 4.89 3.86 -5.59
N TYR A 95 4.30 3.19 -4.61
CA TYR A 95 3.03 2.49 -4.76
C TYR A 95 2.11 2.79 -3.58
N ILE A 96 0.93 3.34 -3.86
CA ILE A 96 -0.10 3.65 -2.88
C ILE A 96 -1.33 2.79 -3.18
N ARG A 97 -1.85 2.08 -2.18
CA ARG A 97 -3.10 1.30 -2.27
C ARG A 97 -4.14 1.87 -1.31
N LEU A 98 -5.28 2.27 -1.86
CA LEU A 98 -6.37 2.92 -1.13
C LEU A 98 -7.51 1.91 -0.98
N HIS A 99 -7.65 1.29 0.20
CA HIS A 99 -8.65 0.24 0.42
C HIS A 99 -10.01 0.75 0.90
N GLY A 100 -10.08 2.01 1.31
CA GLY A 100 -11.21 2.59 2.01
C GLY A 100 -11.02 2.58 3.53
N ARG A 101 -11.83 3.38 4.22
CA ARG A 101 -11.76 3.57 5.67
C ARG A 101 -13.03 3.07 6.38
N ASN A 102 -13.64 2.00 5.86
CA ASN A 102 -14.83 1.37 6.46
C ASN A 102 -14.48 0.69 7.80
N ARG A 103 -14.51 1.47 8.89
CA ARG A 103 -14.25 0.99 10.25
C ARG A 103 -15.22 -0.08 10.74
N GLU A 104 -16.45 -0.04 10.23
CA GLU A 104 -17.52 -0.91 10.69
C GLU A 104 -17.30 -2.35 10.23
N ASN A 105 -16.88 -2.55 8.98
CA ASN A 105 -16.85 -3.87 8.35
C ASN A 105 -15.45 -4.48 8.25
N TRP A 106 -14.37 -3.70 8.33
CA TRP A 106 -13.01 -4.18 8.06
C TRP A 106 -12.59 -5.39 8.92
N LEU A 107 -12.85 -5.33 10.23
CA LEU A 107 -12.48 -6.38 11.19
C LEU A 107 -13.62 -7.37 11.49
N LYS A 108 -14.82 -7.13 10.96
CA LYS A 108 -15.96 -8.04 11.16
C LYS A 108 -15.66 -9.41 10.53
N ARG A 109 -16.03 -10.46 11.27
CA ARG A 109 -15.96 -11.86 10.86
C ARG A 109 -17.34 -12.33 10.41
N GLY A 110 -17.39 -13.29 9.49
CA GLY A 110 -18.66 -13.87 9.02
C GLY A 110 -19.46 -13.00 8.03
N ILE A 111 -18.89 -11.89 7.56
CA ILE A 111 -19.49 -11.05 6.51
C ILE A 111 -18.76 -11.24 5.18
N ALA A 112 -19.41 -10.90 4.07
CA ALA A 112 -18.79 -10.90 2.75
C ALA A 112 -17.56 -9.99 2.72
N THR A 113 -16.41 -10.50 2.27
CA THR A 113 -15.13 -9.76 2.25
C THR A 113 -15.21 -8.47 1.44
N SER A 114 -16.06 -8.43 0.41
CA SER A 114 -16.31 -7.23 -0.40
C SER A 114 -16.82 -6.05 0.42
N LEU A 115 -17.53 -6.28 1.52
CA LEU A 115 -18.07 -5.23 2.39
C LEU A 115 -16.98 -4.49 3.19
N ARG A 116 -15.77 -5.06 3.30
CA ARG A 116 -14.62 -4.35 3.85
C ARG A 116 -14.19 -3.17 2.97
N TYR A 117 -14.40 -3.33 1.67
CA TYR A 117 -14.05 -2.37 0.62
C TYR A 117 -15.23 -1.48 0.23
N ASP A 118 -16.34 -1.57 0.96
CA ASP A 118 -17.51 -0.70 0.79
C ASP A 118 -17.23 0.67 1.40
N TYR A 119 -16.61 1.51 0.58
CA TYR A 119 -16.19 2.84 0.97
C TYR A 119 -16.08 3.74 -0.26
N LEU A 120 -16.68 4.92 -0.20
CA LEU A 120 -16.46 5.99 -1.17
C LEU A 120 -15.71 7.10 -0.46
N TYR A 121 -14.46 7.34 -0.85
CA TYR A 121 -13.69 8.47 -0.32
C TYR A 121 -14.39 9.77 -0.66
N SER A 122 -14.49 10.66 0.32
CA SER A 122 -14.93 12.03 0.08
C SER A 122 -13.84 12.85 -0.61
N GLU A 123 -14.21 13.93 -1.30
CA GLU A 123 -13.23 14.83 -1.91
C GLU A 123 -12.23 15.38 -0.89
N LYS A 124 -12.71 15.69 0.33
CA LYS A 124 -11.86 16.14 1.45
C LYS A 124 -10.76 15.11 1.73
N GLU A 125 -11.10 13.83 1.85
CA GLU A 125 -10.12 12.78 2.12
C GLU A 125 -9.17 12.56 0.94
N LEU A 126 -9.65 12.66 -0.30
CA LEU A 126 -8.78 12.61 -1.47
C LEU A 126 -7.78 13.77 -1.44
N ARG A 127 -8.22 14.98 -1.07
CA ARG A 127 -7.35 16.16 -0.92
C ARG A 127 -6.34 15.99 0.22
N GLU A 128 -6.69 15.33 1.31
CA GLU A 128 -5.75 15.00 2.40
C GLU A 128 -4.61 14.08 1.92
N LEU A 129 -4.86 13.21 0.94
CA LEU A 129 -3.86 12.30 0.37
C LEU A 129 -2.94 12.97 -0.66
N LEU A 130 -3.37 14.07 -1.30
CA LEU A 130 -2.64 14.75 -2.38
C LEU A 130 -1.21 15.16 -2.00
N PRO A 131 -0.94 15.79 -0.83
CA PRO A 131 0.42 16.23 -0.51
C PRO A 131 1.41 15.06 -0.47
N SER A 132 1.01 13.92 0.08
CA SER A 132 1.84 12.71 0.08
C SER A 132 2.03 12.10 -1.29
N ILE A 133 0.98 12.06 -2.12
CA ILE A 133 1.06 11.55 -3.48
C ILE A 133 2.01 12.40 -4.32
N ARG A 134 1.87 13.74 -4.27
CA ARG A 134 2.74 14.68 -4.99
C ARG A 134 4.20 14.57 -4.54
N ARG A 135 4.45 14.54 -3.22
CA ARG A 135 5.80 14.34 -2.66
C ARG A 135 6.43 13.03 -3.15
N LEU A 136 5.67 11.95 -3.22
CA LEU A 136 6.18 10.66 -3.72
C LEU A 136 6.46 10.73 -5.22
N ALA A 137 5.60 11.41 -6.00
CA ALA A 137 5.81 11.63 -7.43
C ALA A 137 7.06 12.48 -7.73
N GLU A 138 7.39 13.46 -6.89
CA GLU A 138 8.63 14.24 -7.02
C GLU A 138 9.89 13.42 -6.73
N LYS A 139 9.80 12.44 -5.83
CA LYS A 139 10.94 11.61 -5.38
C LYS A 139 11.16 10.35 -6.21
N THR A 140 10.20 9.97 -7.06
CA THR A 140 10.20 8.69 -7.75
C THR A 140 10.00 8.86 -9.24
N ARG A 141 10.59 7.96 -10.03
CA ARG A 141 10.40 7.94 -11.47
C ARG A 141 8.97 7.56 -11.85
N LYS A 142 8.33 6.72 -11.04
CA LYS A 142 6.94 6.27 -11.25
C LYS A 142 6.20 6.23 -9.91
N THR A 143 4.99 6.78 -9.87
CA THR A 143 4.09 6.65 -8.72
C THR A 143 2.79 5.99 -9.17
N PHE A 144 2.44 4.87 -8.55
CA PHE A 144 1.15 4.20 -8.74
C PHE A 144 0.21 4.56 -7.60
N VAL A 145 -1.02 4.96 -7.93
CA VAL A 145 -2.11 5.14 -6.97
C VAL A 145 -3.23 4.20 -7.37
N MET A 146 -3.45 3.15 -6.57
CA MET A 146 -4.39 2.08 -6.86
C MET A 146 -5.57 2.12 -5.88
N PHE A 147 -6.77 2.33 -6.41
CA PHE A 147 -8.01 2.26 -5.64
C PHE A 147 -8.50 0.81 -5.57
N ASN A 148 -8.69 0.32 -4.35
CA ASN A 148 -9.10 -1.06 -4.05
C ASN A 148 -10.43 -1.11 -3.27
N ASN A 149 -11.11 0.03 -3.10
CA ASN A 149 -12.47 0.17 -2.59
C ASN A 149 -13.51 -0.18 -3.67
N CYS A 150 -13.42 -1.39 -4.24
CA CYS A 150 -14.12 -1.75 -5.49
C CYS A 150 -15.63 -1.99 -5.33
N HIS A 151 -16.17 -2.01 -4.11
CA HIS A 151 -17.60 -2.20 -3.91
C HIS A 151 -18.41 -1.02 -4.50
N GLY A 152 -19.51 -1.32 -5.18
CA GLY A 152 -20.39 -0.29 -5.75
C GLY A 152 -19.74 0.63 -6.80
N ALA A 153 -18.67 0.18 -7.47
CA ALA A 153 -17.87 0.98 -8.40
C ALA A 153 -17.18 2.22 -7.77
N SER A 154 -17.04 2.26 -6.44
CA SER A 154 -16.44 3.39 -5.73
C SER A 154 -14.99 3.64 -6.12
N ALA A 155 -14.21 2.56 -6.35
CA ALA A 155 -12.83 2.66 -6.82
C ALA A 155 -12.69 3.45 -8.15
N VAL A 156 -13.58 3.21 -9.12
CA VAL A 156 -13.55 3.92 -10.41
C VAL A 156 -13.88 5.39 -10.23
N LYS A 157 -14.93 5.69 -9.44
CA LYS A 157 -15.33 7.07 -9.14
C LYS A 157 -14.20 7.85 -8.47
N ASN A 158 -13.61 7.28 -7.42
CA ASN A 158 -12.53 7.96 -6.69
C ASN A 158 -11.24 8.05 -7.51
N ALA A 159 -10.94 7.07 -8.39
CA ALA A 159 -9.81 7.18 -9.31
C ALA A 159 -9.96 8.36 -10.28
N LEU A 160 -11.15 8.54 -10.86
CA LEU A 160 -11.44 9.68 -11.74
C LEU A 160 -11.36 11.01 -10.99
N GLN A 161 -11.93 11.10 -9.79
CA GLN A 161 -11.83 12.29 -8.94
C GLN A 161 -10.38 12.62 -8.57
N MET A 162 -9.58 11.62 -8.22
CA MET A 162 -8.16 11.80 -7.93
C MET A 162 -7.39 12.30 -9.16
N MET A 163 -7.70 11.80 -10.36
CA MET A 163 -7.10 12.31 -11.60
C MET A 163 -7.42 13.79 -11.83
N GLU A 164 -8.67 14.20 -11.61
CA GLU A 164 -9.07 15.60 -11.71
C GLU A 164 -8.31 16.48 -10.71
N LEU A 165 -8.23 16.05 -9.45
CA LEU A 165 -7.50 16.77 -8.40
C LEU A 165 -5.99 16.85 -8.64
N LEU A 166 -5.39 15.85 -9.29
CA LEU A 166 -3.96 15.86 -9.62
C LEU A 166 -3.64 16.81 -10.79
N ASN A 167 -4.62 17.12 -11.64
CA ASN A 167 -4.47 18.04 -12.77
C ASN A 167 -4.77 19.52 -12.42
N GLN A 168 -5.11 19.82 -11.15
CA GLN A 168 -5.26 21.18 -10.61
C GLN A 168 -3.93 21.72 -10.09
#